data_AF-A0A8S3JB59-F1
#
_entry.id   AF-A0A8S3JB59-F1
#
_cell.length_a   1.000
_cell.length_b   1.000
_cell.length_c   1.000
_cell.angle_alpha   90.00
_cell.angle_beta   90.00
_cell.angle_gamma   90.00
#
_symmetry.space_group_name_H-M   'P 1'
#
loop_
_entity.id
_entity.type
_entity.pdbx_description
1 polymer ?
#
loop_
_entity_poly.entity_id
_entity_poly.type
_entity_poly.pdbx_seq_one_letter_code
_entity_poly.pdbx_strand_id
1 'polypeptide(L)'
;GSLGERVIGFCDLRLPTNKYPKGYQFDAETMNFPLENLRFLGLMSMIDPPRAAVPEAVAKCRSAGIKVIMITGDHPITAKAIARAVGIISEESETVEDIAQRLGVPIDYVNPRDAQACVVHGNDLKDMTSAQLDGILKTHSEIVFARTSPQQKLIIVEGCQRQGAIVAVTGDGVNDSPALKKADIGVAMGFVSIDAFCFHYNFLLFF
;
A
#
# COMPACT_ATOMS: atom_id res chain seq x y z
N GLY A 1 -10.40 -2.29 -7.48
CA GLY A 1 -11.46 -2.84 -6.62
C GLY A 1 -11.30 -2.29 -5.21
N SER A 2 -12.33 -2.40 -4.37
CA SER A 2 -12.27 -2.02 -2.96
C SER A 2 -11.20 -2.79 -2.17
N LEU A 3 -10.78 -3.96 -2.68
CA LEU A 3 -9.73 -4.82 -2.10
C LEU A 3 -8.30 -4.44 -2.55
N GLY A 4 -8.09 -3.26 -3.12
CA GLY A 4 -6.74 -2.83 -3.56
C GLY A 4 -6.28 -3.41 -4.90
N GLU A 5 -7.15 -4.16 -5.58
CA GLU A 5 -6.85 -4.80 -6.86
C GLU A 5 -6.95 -3.82 -8.04
N ARG A 6 -6.11 -3.98 -9.06
CA ARG A 6 -6.27 -3.34 -10.37
C ARG A 6 -7.28 -4.14 -11.18
N VAL A 7 -8.33 -3.49 -11.67
CA VAL A 7 -9.42 -4.14 -12.43
C VAL A 7 -9.38 -3.70 -13.89
N ILE A 8 -9.46 -4.65 -14.81
CA ILE A 8 -9.47 -4.44 -16.26
C ILE A 8 -10.79 -5.00 -16.82
N GLY A 9 -11.49 -4.20 -17.63
CA GLY A 9 -12.68 -4.62 -18.36
C GLY A 9 -12.33 -5.16 -19.74
N PHE A 10 -12.95 -6.27 -20.12
CA PHE A 10 -12.78 -6.91 -21.42
C PHE A 10 -14.08 -6.79 -22.21
N CYS A 11 -13.96 -6.37 -23.46
CA CYS A 11 -15.06 -6.33 -24.41
C CYS A 11 -14.55 -6.72 -25.79
N ASP A 12 -15.44 -7.22 -26.65
CA ASP A 12 -15.12 -7.55 -28.02
C ASP A 12 -16.23 -7.08 -28.96
N LEU A 13 -15.94 -7.09 -30.27
CA LEU A 13 -16.96 -6.89 -31.28
C LEU A 13 -16.58 -7.66 -32.53
N ARG A 14 -17.51 -8.49 -32.99
CA ARG A 14 -17.36 -9.18 -34.26
C ARG A 14 -17.72 -8.23 -35.40
N LEU A 15 -16.70 -7.74 -36.11
CA LEU A 15 -16.90 -6.82 -37.22
C LEU A 15 -17.63 -7.49 -38.40
N PRO A 16 -18.63 -6.82 -38.99
CA PRO A 16 -19.40 -7.40 -40.08
C PRO A 16 -18.60 -7.38 -41.39
N THR A 17 -18.49 -8.53 -42.04
CA THR A 17 -17.59 -8.75 -43.20
C THR A 17 -18.01 -7.99 -44.46
N ASN A 18 -19.25 -7.53 -44.55
CA ASN A 18 -19.73 -6.67 -45.63
C ASN A 18 -19.14 -5.26 -45.57
N LYS A 19 -18.83 -4.76 -44.38
CA LYS A 19 -18.22 -3.44 -44.16
C LYS A 19 -16.70 -3.54 -43.99
N TYR A 20 -16.22 -4.65 -43.43
CA TYR A 20 -14.80 -4.92 -43.17
C TYR A 20 -14.39 -6.25 -43.84
N PRO A 21 -14.15 -6.26 -45.17
CA PRO A 21 -13.78 -7.47 -45.90
C PRO A 21 -12.36 -7.94 -45.54
N LYS A 22 -12.01 -9.17 -45.95
CA LYS A 22 -10.63 -9.68 -45.81
C LYS A 22 -9.67 -8.74 -46.56
N GLY A 23 -8.62 -8.29 -45.89
CA GLY A 23 -7.64 -7.34 -46.44
C GLY A 23 -7.98 -5.87 -46.22
N TYR A 24 -9.09 -5.55 -45.53
CA TYR A 24 -9.39 -4.19 -45.09
C TYR A 24 -8.23 -3.62 -44.26
N GLN A 25 -7.81 -2.39 -44.57
CA GLN A 25 -6.71 -1.71 -43.88
C GLN A 25 -7.26 -0.96 -42.67
N PHE A 26 -6.87 -1.40 -41.47
CA PHE A 26 -7.21 -0.73 -40.23
C PHE A 26 -6.22 0.40 -39.95
N ASP A 27 -6.73 1.55 -39.54
CA ASP A 27 -5.94 2.73 -39.21
C ASP A 27 -6.29 3.21 -37.79
N ALA A 28 -5.29 3.22 -36.92
CA ALA A 28 -5.41 3.59 -35.52
C ALA A 28 -5.39 5.11 -35.29
N GLU A 29 -4.89 5.91 -36.24
CA GLU A 29 -4.87 7.37 -36.14
C GLU A 29 -6.23 7.95 -36.52
N THR A 30 -6.79 7.50 -37.63
CA THR A 30 -8.14 7.92 -38.08
C THR A 30 -9.26 7.14 -37.39
N MET A 31 -8.92 6.04 -36.71
CA MET A 31 -9.85 5.16 -35.97
C MET A 31 -11.01 4.70 -36.86
N ASN A 32 -10.70 4.06 -37.99
CA ASN A 32 -11.68 3.65 -39.00
C ASN A 32 -12.54 2.42 -38.62
N PHE A 33 -12.66 2.12 -37.33
CA PHE A 33 -13.37 0.99 -36.75
C PHE A 33 -14.23 1.45 -35.55
N PRO A 34 -15.33 0.73 -35.25
CA PRO A 34 -16.23 1.12 -34.15
C PRO A 34 -15.54 1.04 -32.79
N LEU A 35 -15.76 2.07 -31.96
CA LEU A 35 -15.34 2.13 -30.55
C LEU A 35 -16.52 2.02 -29.57
N GLU A 36 -17.75 2.02 -30.10
CA GLU A 36 -19.00 1.94 -29.34
C GLU A 36 -19.76 0.67 -29.70
N ASN A 37 -20.75 0.30 -28.88
CA ASN A 37 -21.58 -0.91 -29.05
C ASN A 37 -20.76 -2.21 -29.08
N LEU A 38 -19.62 -2.23 -28.39
CA LEU A 38 -18.85 -3.43 -28.11
C LEU A 38 -19.68 -4.34 -27.17
N ARG A 39 -19.51 -5.65 -27.31
CA ARG A 39 -20.05 -6.65 -26.39
C ARG A 39 -19.14 -6.74 -25.18
N PHE A 40 -19.64 -6.35 -24.00
CA PHE A 40 -18.92 -6.55 -22.76
C PHE A 40 -18.82 -8.04 -22.41
N LEU A 41 -17.61 -8.51 -22.09
CA LEU A 41 -17.33 -9.91 -21.78
C LEU A 41 -17.21 -10.14 -20.28
N GLY A 42 -16.53 -9.23 -19.56
CA GLY A 42 -16.32 -9.38 -18.12
C GLY A 42 -15.21 -8.48 -17.56
N LEU A 43 -14.91 -8.70 -16.28
CA LEU A 43 -13.83 -8.05 -15.54
C LEU A 43 -12.77 -9.07 -15.15
N MET A 44 -11.51 -8.66 -15.12
CA MET A 44 -10.42 -9.38 -14.46
C MET A 44 -9.77 -8.46 -13.44
N SER A 45 -9.44 -8.98 -12.25
CA SER A 45 -8.67 -8.26 -11.26
C SER A 45 -7.28 -8.86 -11.09
N MET A 46 -6.31 -8.02 -10.77
CA MET A 46 -4.93 -8.39 -10.47
C MET A 46 -4.48 -7.66 -9.22
N ILE A 47 -3.75 -8.36 -8.37
CA ILE A 47 -3.12 -7.83 -7.17
C ILE A 47 -1.68 -8.34 -7.13
N ASP A 48 -0.80 -7.58 -6.49
CA ASP A 48 0.52 -8.09 -6.11
C ASP A 48 0.37 -8.79 -4.75
N PRO A 49 0.34 -10.14 -4.70
CA PRO A 49 0.03 -10.84 -3.47
C PRO A 49 1.20 -10.74 -2.48
N PRO A 50 0.93 -10.68 -1.18
CA PRO A 50 1.99 -10.83 -0.20
C PRO A 50 2.59 -12.23 -0.30
N ARG A 51 3.87 -12.37 0.02
CA ARG A 51 4.53 -13.68 0.00
C ARG A 51 3.96 -14.61 1.07
N ALA A 52 4.03 -15.91 0.83
CA ALA A 52 3.45 -16.90 1.75
C ALA A 52 4.02 -16.83 3.18
N ALA A 53 5.32 -16.57 3.33
CA ALA A 53 5.96 -16.52 4.64
C ALA A 53 5.61 -15.27 5.46
N VAL A 54 5.17 -14.20 4.79
CA VAL A 54 5.04 -12.85 5.34
C VAL A 54 4.04 -12.71 6.49
N PRO A 55 2.83 -13.29 6.45
CA PRO A 55 1.87 -13.12 7.54
C PRO A 55 2.35 -13.78 8.85
N GLU A 56 2.94 -14.97 8.76
CA GLU A 56 3.54 -15.67 9.92
C GLU A 56 4.67 -14.86 10.53
N ALA A 57 5.47 -14.28 9.65
CA ALA A 57 6.57 -13.38 9.92
C ALA A 57 6.14 -12.15 10.75
N VAL A 58 5.13 -11.41 10.28
CA VAL A 58 4.56 -10.25 10.99
C VAL A 58 3.97 -10.69 12.33
N ALA A 59 3.26 -11.82 12.37
CA ALA A 59 2.68 -12.35 13.60
C ALA A 59 3.75 -12.66 14.66
N LYS A 60 4.87 -13.29 14.26
CA LYS A 60 6.01 -13.54 15.16
C LYS A 60 6.58 -12.24 15.72
N CYS A 61 6.82 -11.24 14.88
CA CYS A 61 7.28 -9.93 15.34
C CYS A 61 6.31 -9.33 16.37
N ARG A 62 5.02 -9.26 16.05
CA ARG A 62 4.00 -8.72 16.96
C ARG A 62 3.94 -9.49 18.29
N SER A 63 4.04 -10.83 18.25
CA SER A 63 4.06 -11.68 19.45
C SER A 63 5.28 -11.42 20.35
N ALA A 64 6.38 -10.93 19.78
CA ALA A 64 7.57 -10.50 20.50
C ALA A 64 7.48 -9.05 21.02
N GLY A 65 6.34 -8.37 20.85
CA GLY A 65 6.16 -6.97 21.24
C GLY A 65 6.71 -5.97 20.23
N ILE A 66 7.16 -6.42 19.06
CA ILE A 66 7.70 -5.55 18.01
C ILE A 66 6.53 -4.83 17.32
N LYS A 67 6.57 -3.50 17.35
CA LYS A 67 5.66 -2.68 16.54
C LYS A 67 6.07 -2.82 15.07
N VAL A 68 5.10 -3.10 14.20
CA VAL A 68 5.34 -3.28 12.77
C VAL A 68 4.63 -2.15 12.03
N ILE A 69 5.38 -1.36 11.25
CA ILE A 69 4.83 -0.26 10.43
C ILE A 69 5.11 -0.55 8.96
N MET A 70 4.08 -0.40 8.12
CA MET A 70 4.24 -0.44 6.67
C MET A 70 4.62 0.95 6.13
N ILE A 71 5.62 1.00 5.26
CA ILE A 71 5.94 2.18 4.47
C ILE A 71 5.98 1.78 2.99
N THR A 72 5.16 2.39 2.15
CA THR A 72 5.11 2.03 0.73
C THR A 72 4.87 3.23 -0.19
N GLY A 73 5.32 3.10 -1.44
CA GLY A 73 4.99 4.02 -2.53
C GLY A 73 3.62 3.74 -3.17
N ASP A 74 2.98 2.62 -2.78
CA ASP A 74 1.68 2.20 -3.30
C ASP A 74 0.53 3.09 -2.86
N HIS A 75 -0.58 2.99 -3.59
CA HIS A 75 -1.81 3.71 -3.29
C HIS A 75 -2.40 3.29 -1.93
N PRO A 76 -3.00 4.21 -1.12
CA PRO A 76 -3.48 3.89 0.22
C PRO A 76 -4.46 2.73 0.29
N ILE A 77 -5.36 2.61 -0.68
CA ILE A 77 -6.36 1.52 -0.74
C ILE A 77 -5.66 0.16 -0.83
N THR A 78 -4.66 0.05 -1.71
CA THR A 78 -3.86 -1.18 -1.88
C THR A 78 -3.00 -1.44 -0.65
N ALA A 79 -2.32 -0.41 -0.14
CA ALA A 79 -1.50 -0.52 1.07
C ALA A 79 -2.32 -1.00 2.28
N LYS A 80 -3.51 -0.44 2.50
CA LYS A 80 -4.44 -0.85 3.57
C LYS A 80 -4.90 -2.29 3.40
N ALA A 81 -5.26 -2.70 2.17
CA ALA A 81 -5.67 -4.06 1.89
C ALA A 81 -4.55 -5.08 2.17
N ILE A 82 -3.33 -4.80 1.71
CA ILE A 82 -2.16 -5.65 1.99
C ILE A 82 -1.82 -5.65 3.47
N ALA A 83 -1.87 -4.49 4.14
CA ALA A 83 -1.60 -4.39 5.57
C ALA A 83 -2.58 -5.22 6.42
N ARG A 84 -3.86 -5.29 6.04
CA ARG A 84 -4.84 -6.21 6.64
C ARG A 84 -4.51 -7.68 6.33
N ALA A 85 -4.24 -7.99 5.06
CA ALA A 85 -3.95 -9.36 4.62
C ALA A 85 -2.72 -9.99 5.31
N VAL A 86 -1.76 -9.16 5.73
CA VAL A 86 -0.51 -9.62 6.35
C VAL A 86 -0.45 -9.39 7.86
N GLY A 87 -1.54 -8.89 8.46
CA GLY A 87 -1.66 -8.73 9.91
C GLY A 87 -0.92 -7.53 10.52
N ILE A 88 -0.60 -6.49 9.73
CA ILE A 88 -0.12 -5.21 10.26
C ILE A 88 -1.29 -4.42 10.85
N ILE A 89 -2.39 -4.38 10.10
CA ILE A 89 -3.68 -3.91 10.60
C ILE A 89 -4.48 -5.15 10.98
N SER A 90 -4.90 -5.25 12.24
CA SER A 90 -5.72 -6.38 12.70
C SER A 90 -7.13 -6.31 12.11
N GLU A 91 -7.83 -7.45 12.02
CA GLU A 91 -9.17 -7.47 11.40
C GLU A 91 -10.16 -6.59 12.17
N GLU A 92 -10.06 -6.61 13.49
CA GLU A 92 -10.85 -5.85 14.45
C GLU A 92 -10.48 -4.36 14.56
N SER A 93 -9.30 -3.97 14.05
CA SER A 93 -8.85 -2.58 14.12
C SER A 93 -9.56 -1.74 13.07
N GLU A 94 -10.01 -0.55 13.49
CA GLU A 94 -10.64 0.43 12.62
C GLU A 94 -9.73 1.64 12.41
N THR A 95 -9.74 2.18 11.19
CA THR A 95 -9.20 3.51 10.90
C THR A 95 -10.26 4.59 11.10
N VAL A 96 -9.85 5.86 11.15
CA VAL A 96 -10.79 7.00 11.25
C VAL A 96 -11.83 6.95 10.12
N GLU A 97 -11.41 6.56 8.91
CA GLU A 97 -12.29 6.38 7.76
C GLU A 97 -13.27 5.21 7.95
N ASP A 98 -12.83 4.10 8.56
CA ASP A 98 -13.69 2.94 8.85
C ASP A 98 -14.78 3.33 9.86
N ILE A 99 -14.40 4.04 10.93
CA ILE A 99 -15.34 4.52 11.95
C ILE A 99 -16.34 5.52 11.34
N ALA A 100 -15.85 6.47 10.53
CA ALA A 100 -16.70 7.45 9.85
C ALA A 100 -17.73 6.76 8.94
N GLN A 101 -17.29 5.77 8.15
CA GLN A 101 -18.15 4.99 7.28
C GLN A 101 -19.19 4.17 8.08
N ARG A 102 -18.77 3.52 9.16
CA ARG A 102 -19.65 2.71 10.03
C ARG A 102 -20.72 3.55 10.72
N LEU A 103 -20.36 4.76 11.17
CA LEU A 103 -21.28 5.68 11.84
C LEU A 103 -22.09 6.54 10.87
N GLY A 104 -21.73 6.56 9.58
CA GLY A 104 -22.37 7.40 8.58
C GLY A 104 -22.14 8.91 8.81
N VAL A 105 -21.01 9.27 9.43
CA VAL A 105 -20.65 10.67 9.75
C VAL A 105 -19.45 11.12 8.92
N PRO A 106 -19.27 12.43 8.67
CA PRO A 106 -18.04 12.93 8.06
C PRO A 106 -16.82 12.64 8.94
N ILE A 107 -15.65 12.44 8.32
CA ILE A 107 -14.38 12.09 9.00
C ILE A 107 -14.04 13.08 10.12
N ASP A 108 -14.33 14.37 9.94
CA ASP A 108 -14.06 15.44 10.90
C ASP A 108 -14.77 15.27 12.26
N TYR A 109 -15.82 14.44 12.31
CA TYR A 109 -16.59 14.16 13.52
C TYR A 109 -16.06 12.94 14.29
N VAL A 110 -15.10 12.21 13.72
CA VAL A 110 -14.48 11.06 14.38
C VAL A 110 -13.25 11.53 15.14
N ASN A 111 -13.18 11.20 16.43
CA ASN A 111 -11.99 11.45 17.21
C ASN A 111 -10.87 10.50 16.76
N PRO A 112 -9.71 11.00 16.28
CA PRO A 112 -8.63 10.14 15.82
C PRO A 112 -8.11 9.16 16.88
N ARG A 113 -8.29 9.47 18.17
CA ARG A 113 -7.87 8.59 19.28
C ARG A 113 -8.74 7.34 19.42
N ASP A 114 -9.92 7.32 18.83
CA ASP A 114 -10.81 6.16 18.87
C ASP A 114 -10.38 5.09 17.83
N ALA A 115 -9.57 5.50 16.84
CA ALA A 115 -9.00 4.60 15.83
C ALA A 115 -7.70 3.97 16.33
N GLN A 116 -7.62 2.64 16.30
CA GLN A 116 -6.41 1.89 16.67
C GLN A 116 -5.40 1.86 15.51
N ALA A 117 -5.90 1.86 14.28
CA ALA A 117 -5.11 1.85 13.07
C ALA A 117 -5.20 3.19 12.34
N CYS A 118 -4.14 3.59 11.63
CA CYS A 118 -4.20 4.73 10.73
C CYS A 118 -3.46 4.48 9.41
N VAL A 119 -3.97 5.11 8.34
CA VAL A 119 -3.32 5.13 7.03
C VAL A 119 -2.99 6.58 6.71
N VAL A 120 -1.70 6.89 6.62
CA VAL A 120 -1.21 8.25 6.36
C VAL A 120 -0.76 8.35 4.92
N HIS A 121 -1.30 9.32 4.18
CA HIS A 121 -0.88 9.60 2.81
C HIS A 121 0.42 10.41 2.78
N GLY A 122 1.31 10.10 1.84
CA GLY A 122 2.59 10.82 1.68
C GLY A 122 2.42 12.31 1.43
N ASN A 123 1.37 12.73 0.72
CA ASN A 123 1.03 14.16 0.58
C ASN A 123 0.78 14.83 1.94
N ASP A 124 -0.01 14.22 2.82
CA ASP A 124 -0.30 14.79 4.14
C ASP A 124 0.96 14.83 4.99
N LEU A 125 1.79 13.79 4.90
CA LEU A 125 3.08 13.70 5.59
C LEU A 125 4.04 14.82 5.20
N LYS A 126 3.96 15.35 3.98
CA LYS A 126 4.79 16.47 3.51
C LYS A 126 4.49 17.76 4.28
N ASP A 127 3.23 17.96 4.64
CA ASP A 127 2.76 19.18 5.31
C ASP A 127 2.76 19.03 6.84
N MET A 128 3.08 17.83 7.35
CA MET A 128 3.21 17.55 8.77
C MET A 128 4.55 18.03 9.34
N THR A 129 4.47 18.61 10.53
CA THR A 129 5.64 18.85 11.39
C THR A 129 6.10 17.56 12.06
N SER A 130 7.37 17.52 12.49
CA SER A 130 7.91 16.38 13.26
C SER A 130 7.09 16.07 14.51
N ALA A 131 6.55 17.08 15.19
CA ALA A 131 5.73 16.88 16.39
C ALA A 131 4.39 16.20 16.08
N GLN A 132 3.78 16.52 14.93
CA GLN A 132 2.54 15.87 14.48
C GLN A 132 2.79 14.40 14.11
N LEU A 133 3.88 14.13 13.36
CA LEU A 133 4.29 12.76 13.05
C LEU A 133 4.57 11.96 14.32
N ASP A 134 5.30 12.54 15.28
CA ASP A 134 5.60 11.90 16.55
C ASP A 134 4.30 11.60 17.34
N GLY A 135 3.30 12.48 17.25
CA GLY A 135 1.96 12.26 17.82
C GLY A 135 1.21 11.08 17.18
N ILE A 136 1.26 10.95 15.85
CA ILE A 136 0.66 9.82 15.12
C ILE A 136 1.32 8.51 15.54
N LEU A 137 2.66 8.49 15.57
CA LEU A 137 3.47 7.33 15.94
C LEU A 137 3.22 6.87 17.39
N LYS A 138 2.84 7.79 18.30
CA LYS A 138 2.48 7.46 19.70
C LYS A 138 1.04 7.00 19.86
N THR A 139 0.12 7.59 19.11
CA THR A 139 -1.33 7.38 19.30
C THR A 139 -1.78 6.04 18.73
N HIS A 140 -1.28 5.67 17.54
CA HIS A 140 -1.75 4.49 16.82
C HIS A 140 -0.75 3.35 16.96
N SER A 141 -1.23 2.15 17.27
CA SER A 141 -0.41 0.94 17.34
C SER A 141 -0.14 0.35 15.96
N GLU A 142 -1.07 0.53 15.03
CA GLU A 142 -1.05 -0.07 13.69
C GLU A 142 -1.02 1.02 12.64
N ILE A 143 0.10 1.16 11.92
CA ILE A 143 0.34 2.33 11.06
C ILE A 143 0.76 1.88 9.67
N VAL A 144 0.16 2.51 8.67
CA VAL A 144 0.52 2.36 7.26
C VAL A 144 0.80 3.73 6.67
N PHE A 145 2.01 3.95 6.16
CA PHE A 145 2.35 5.11 5.35
C PHE A 145 2.31 4.72 3.87
N ALA A 146 1.42 5.35 3.11
CA ALA A 146 1.20 5.06 1.69
C ALA A 146 1.63 6.24 0.80
N ARG A 147 1.92 5.98 -0.48
CA ARG A 147 2.42 6.98 -1.46
C ARG A 147 3.61 7.79 -0.96
N THR A 148 4.53 7.15 -0.25
CA THR A 148 5.71 7.81 0.32
C THR A 148 6.86 7.94 -0.68
N SER A 149 7.56 9.07 -0.62
CA SER A 149 8.85 9.27 -1.31
C SER A 149 10.02 8.68 -0.53
N PRO A 150 11.19 8.40 -1.16
CA PRO A 150 12.40 7.96 -0.46
C PRO A 150 12.78 8.84 0.76
N GLN A 151 12.66 10.17 0.61
CA GLN A 151 12.94 11.13 1.67
C GLN A 151 11.93 11.02 2.82
N GLN A 152 10.67 10.76 2.52
CA GLN A 152 9.65 10.57 3.54
C GLN A 152 9.87 9.30 4.35
N LYS A 153 10.35 8.21 3.74
CA LYS A 153 10.73 7.00 4.48
C LYS A 153 11.81 7.30 5.51
N LEU A 154 12.80 8.11 5.15
CA LEU A 154 13.85 8.58 6.06
C LEU A 154 13.26 9.39 7.22
N ILE A 155 12.36 10.35 6.95
CA ILE A 155 11.71 11.16 8.00
C ILE A 155 10.92 10.27 8.97
N ILE A 156 10.25 9.23 8.48
CA ILE A 156 9.54 8.28 9.33
C ILE A 156 10.52 7.53 10.23
N VAL A 157 11.60 6.97 9.67
CA VAL A 157 12.66 6.30 10.47
C VAL A 157 13.20 7.22 11.56
N GLU A 158 13.51 8.48 11.22
CA GLU A 158 13.96 9.47 12.19
C GLU A 158 12.92 9.78 13.27
N GLY A 159 11.63 9.86 12.90
CA GLY A 159 10.54 10.03 13.86
C GLY A 159 10.43 8.89 14.85
N CYS A 160 10.72 7.68 14.40
CA CYS A 160 10.74 6.49 15.24
C CYS A 160 11.93 6.50 16.20
N GLN A 161 13.13 6.80 15.68
CA GLN A 161 14.35 6.93 16.48
C GLN A 161 14.27 8.06 17.51
N ARG A 162 13.61 9.19 17.19
CA ARG A 162 13.38 10.29 18.15
C ARG A 162 12.56 9.87 19.37
N GLN A 163 11.79 8.79 19.28
CA GLN A 163 11.06 8.23 20.43
C GLN A 163 11.90 7.29 21.29
N GLY A 164 13.18 7.11 20.96
CA GLY A 164 14.09 6.21 21.66
C GLY A 164 13.93 4.74 21.27
N ALA A 165 13.18 4.45 20.20
CA ALA A 165 13.04 3.09 19.68
C ALA A 165 14.26 2.69 18.84
N ILE A 166 14.60 1.40 18.84
CA ILE A 166 15.59 0.84 17.93
C ILE A 166 14.85 0.45 16.65
N VAL A 167 15.27 1.03 15.52
CA VAL A 167 14.54 0.90 14.25
C VAL A 167 15.31 0.00 13.30
N ALA A 168 14.69 -1.12 12.95
CA ALA A 168 15.13 -1.94 11.84
C ALA A 168 14.27 -1.64 10.60
N VAL A 169 14.91 -1.53 9.44
CA VAL A 169 14.24 -1.30 8.15
C VAL A 169 14.55 -2.45 7.23
N THR A 170 13.52 -3.02 6.59
CA THR A 170 13.67 -4.01 5.53
C THR A 170 13.26 -3.39 4.19
N GLY A 171 14.11 -3.49 3.18
CA GLY A 171 13.84 -2.93 1.85
C GLY A 171 14.61 -3.66 0.73
N ASP A 172 14.10 -3.57 -0.49
CA ASP A 172 14.60 -4.29 -1.66
C ASP A 172 15.12 -3.38 -2.79
N GLY A 173 14.90 -2.06 -2.69
CA GLY A 173 15.17 -1.13 -3.77
C GLY A 173 16.11 0.03 -3.44
N VAL A 174 16.58 0.70 -4.49
CA VAL A 174 17.36 1.96 -4.39
C VAL A 174 16.59 3.06 -3.64
N ASN A 175 15.26 3.01 -3.70
CA ASN A 175 14.35 3.93 -3.03
C ASN A 175 14.43 3.82 -1.50
N ASP A 176 14.95 2.73 -0.96
CA ASP A 176 15.01 2.43 0.46
C ASP A 176 16.39 2.71 1.06
N SER A 177 17.38 2.95 0.19
CA SER A 177 18.77 3.24 0.57
C SER A 177 18.89 4.30 1.68
N PRO A 178 18.17 5.44 1.63
CA PRO A 178 18.27 6.44 2.68
C PRO A 178 17.75 5.92 4.03
N ALA A 179 16.60 5.24 4.03
CA ALA A 179 15.98 4.68 5.23
C ALA A 179 16.81 3.51 5.80
N LEU A 180 17.28 2.60 4.96
CA LEU A 180 18.15 1.47 5.32
C LEU A 180 19.46 1.94 5.97
N LYS A 181 20.06 3.02 5.44
CA LYS A 181 21.30 3.57 5.99
C LYS A 181 21.09 4.29 7.32
N LYS A 182 19.91 4.90 7.52
CA LYS A 182 19.59 5.64 8.74
C LYS A 182 19.13 4.73 9.88
N ALA A 183 18.49 3.62 9.56
CA ALA A 183 18.06 2.62 10.51
C ALA A 183 19.21 2.13 11.39
N ASP A 184 18.90 1.73 12.61
CA ASP A 184 19.86 1.07 13.50
C ASP A 184 20.29 -0.27 12.92
N ILE A 185 19.36 -0.96 12.24
CA ILE A 185 19.62 -2.18 11.47
C ILE A 185 18.94 -2.08 10.10
N GLY A 186 19.73 -1.98 9.04
CA GLY A 186 19.24 -2.06 7.66
C GLY A 186 19.34 -3.48 7.12
N VAL A 187 18.22 -4.09 6.75
CA VAL A 187 18.16 -5.40 6.09
C VAL A 187 17.87 -5.19 4.61
N ALA A 188 18.92 -5.24 3.80
CA ALA A 188 18.82 -5.17 2.35
C ALA A 188 18.64 -6.58 1.76
N MET A 189 17.76 -6.67 0.77
CA MET A 189 17.44 -7.94 0.13
C MET A 189 18.38 -8.20 -1.06
N GLY A 190 19.13 -9.30 -1.00
CA GLY A 190 19.78 -9.89 -2.18
C GLY A 190 18.75 -10.63 -3.04
N PHE A 191 18.99 -10.72 -4.36
CA PHE A 191 18.13 -11.37 -5.39
C PHE A 191 16.98 -12.20 -4.84
N VAL A 192 15.75 -11.79 -5.13
CA VAL A 192 14.45 -12.41 -4.79
C VAL A 192 14.59 -13.88 -4.37
N SER A 193 14.95 -14.09 -3.10
CA SER A 193 15.15 -15.42 -2.53
C SER A 193 13.90 -15.80 -1.75
N ILE A 194 13.60 -17.10 -1.76
CA ILE A 194 12.32 -17.67 -1.34
C ILE A 194 12.16 -17.64 0.20
N ASP A 195 13.24 -17.43 0.94
CA ASP A 195 13.29 -17.63 2.41
C ASP A 195 13.36 -16.34 3.25
N ALA A 196 13.52 -15.17 2.63
CA ALA A 196 13.56 -13.91 3.35
C ALA A 196 12.15 -13.29 3.43
N PHE A 197 11.78 -12.78 4.62
CA PHE A 197 10.63 -11.89 4.85
C PHE A 197 10.59 -10.86 3.71
N CYS A 198 9.68 -11.02 2.75
CA CYS A 198 9.74 -10.22 1.55
C CYS A 198 8.38 -9.70 1.15
N PHE A 199 8.35 -8.40 1.02
CA PHE A 199 7.26 -7.61 0.54
C PHE A 199 7.81 -6.72 -0.58
N HIS A 200 7.02 -6.43 -1.61
CA HIS A 200 7.22 -5.25 -2.47
C HIS A 200 6.92 -3.93 -1.71
N TYR A 201 6.85 -4.00 -0.37
CA TYR A 201 6.41 -2.99 0.57
C TYR A 201 7.50 -2.89 1.65
N ASN A 202 7.89 -1.69 2.06
CA ASN A 202 8.92 -1.57 3.10
C ASN A 202 8.29 -1.76 4.48
N PHE A 203 9.03 -2.42 5.38
CA PHE A 203 8.64 -2.61 6.76
C PHE A 203 9.64 -1.91 7.66
N LEU A 204 9.11 -1.17 8.64
CA LEU A 204 9.86 -0.84 9.85
C LEU A 204 9.50 -1.87 10.92
N LEU A 205 10.53 -2.52 11.43
CA LEU A 205 10.51 -3.39 12.60
C LEU A 205 11.05 -2.58 13.77
N PHE A 206 10.26 -2.45 14.83
CA PHE A 206 10.63 -1.70 16.02
C PHE A 206 11.03 -2.64 17.15
N PHE A 207 12.18 -2.39 17.77
CA PHE A 207 12.57 -3.00 19.04
C PHE A 207 12.51 -1.97 20.17
#